data_AF-A0A395YUZ7-F1
#
_entry.id   AF-A0A395YUZ7-F1
#
_cell.length_a   1.000
_cell.length_b   1.000
_cell.length_c   1.000
_cell.angle_alpha   90.00
_cell.angle_beta   90.00
_cell.angle_gamma   90.00
#
_symmetry.space_group_name_H-M   'P 1'
#
loop_
_entity.id
_entity.type
_entity.pdbx_description
1 polymer ?
#
loop_
_entity_poly.entity_id
_entity_poly.type
_entity_poly.pdbx_seq_one_letter_code
_entity_poly.pdbx_strand_id
1 'polypeptide(L)' 'MTINGVSTCQSAGTENYEKFQTGIDRRKRTLVQYDYRHTDGELFSCVKPTLDECRAARDKWLTAKERKEEKR' A
#
# COMPACT_ATOMS: atom_id res chain seq x y z
N MET A 1 12.88 -1.20 0.46
CA MET A 1 13.98 -1.57 1.37
C MET A 1 13.36 -1.96 2.70
N THR A 2 13.70 -3.13 3.23
CA THR A 2 13.28 -3.57 4.56
C THR A 2 14.41 -3.29 5.55
N ILE A 3 14.09 -2.66 6.68
CA ILE A 3 14.97 -2.58 7.85
C ILE A 3 14.30 -3.41 8.93
N ASN A 4 15.01 -4.41 9.47
CA ASN A 4 14.54 -5.29 10.55
C ASN A 4 13.19 -6.00 10.26
N GLY A 5 12.94 -6.39 9.01
CA GLY A 5 11.69 -7.07 8.62
C GLY A 5 10.48 -6.14 8.49
N VAL A 6 10.67 -4.82 8.63
CA VAL A 6 9.64 -3.81 8.39
C VAL A 6 9.90 -3.16 7.03
N SER A 7 8.88 -3.14 6.17
CA SER A 7 8.87 -2.34 4.93
C SER A 7 8.93 -0.86 5.31
N THR A 8 10.14 -0.30 5.35
CA THR A 8 10.33 1.10 5.71
C THR A 8 10.18 1.95 4.45
N CYS A 9 8.97 2.44 4.20
CA CYS A 9 8.78 3.56 3.29
C CYS A 9 9.26 4.83 4.01
N GLN A 10 10.56 5.12 3.90
CA GLN A 10 11.21 6.22 4.62
C GLN A 10 10.94 7.59 3.98
N SER A 11 10.66 7.62 2.69
CA SER A 11 10.44 8.86 1.94
C SER A 11 8.96 9.13 1.75
N ALA A 12 8.50 10.27 2.27
CA ALA A 12 7.16 10.79 2.00
C ALA A 12 6.89 10.89 0.48
N GLY A 13 5.68 10.51 0.06
CA GLY A 13 5.27 10.47 -1.35
C GLY A 13 5.75 9.25 -2.13
N THR A 14 6.42 8.28 -1.49
CA THR A 14 6.92 7.06 -2.15
C THR A 14 5.99 5.87 -1.91
N GLU A 15 5.93 4.94 -2.86
CA GLU A 15 5.29 3.64 -2.71
C GLU A 15 6.32 2.53 -2.52
N ASN A 16 6.02 1.58 -1.65
CA ASN A 16 6.73 0.31 -1.50
C ASN A 16 5.75 -0.84 -1.71
N TYR A 17 6.20 -1.90 -2.38
CA TYR A 17 5.39 -3.10 -2.50
C TYR A 17 6.22 -4.37 -2.59
N GLU A 18 5.65 -5.46 -2.11
CA GLU A 18 6.24 -6.79 -2.17
C GLU A 18 5.20 -7.79 -2.68
N LYS A 19 5.61 -8.66 -3.59
CA LYS A 19 4.77 -9.75 -4.08
C LYS A 19 5.06 -10.99 -3.27
N PHE A 20 4.02 -11.63 -2.75
CA PHE A 20 4.15 -12.88 -2.02
C PHE A 20 3.11 -13.88 -2.53
N GLN A 21 3.43 -15.16 -2.39
CA GLN A 21 2.49 -16.23 -2.69
C GLN A 21 1.86 -16.74 -1.40
N THR A 22 0.54 -16.92 -1.42
CA THR A 22 -0.20 -17.53 -0.33
C THR A 22 -1.00 -18.72 -0.84
N GLY A 23 -1.20 -19.73 0.01
CA GLY A 23 -1.91 -20.96 -0.32
C GLY A 23 -1.02 -22.19 -0.41
N ILE A 24 -1.66 -23.36 -0.44
CA ILE A 24 -1.00 -24.68 -0.42
C ILE A 24 -1.12 -25.32 -1.80
N ASP A 25 0.00 -25.85 -2.30
CA ASP A 25 0.10 -26.63 -3.53
C ASP A 25 -0.52 -25.93 -4.76
N ARG A 26 -1.44 -26.57 -5.50
CA ARG A 26 -2.05 -26.02 -6.73
C ARG A 26 -2.97 -24.82 -6.51
N ARG A 27 -3.25 -24.45 -5.25
CA ARG A 27 -4.12 -23.30 -4.90
C ARG A 27 -3.34 -22.03 -4.52
N LYS A 28 -2.06 -21.95 -4.87
CA LYS A 28 -1.25 -20.75 -4.67
C LYS A 28 -1.83 -19.56 -5.43
N ARG A 29 -1.91 -18.41 -4.76
CA ARG A 29 -2.26 -17.11 -5.35
C ARG A 29 -1.15 -16.13 -5.04
N THR A 30 -0.77 -15.34 -6.03
CA THR A 30 0.12 -14.19 -5.84
C THR A 30 -0.69 -13.01 -5.34
N LEU A 31 -0.22 -12.37 -4.28
CA LEU A 31 -0.75 -11.14 -3.72
C LEU A 31 0.36 -10.09 -3.66
N VAL A 32 -0.04 -8.84 -3.52
CA VAL A 32 0.84 -7.68 -3.39
C VAL A 32 0.54 -7.03 -2.05
N GLN A 33 1.53 -7.00 -1.15
CA GLN A 33 1.52 -6.10 0.00
C GLN A 33 2.02 -4.74 -0.48
N TYR A 34 1.25 -3.69 -0.22
CA TYR A 34 1.50 -2.34 -0.70
C TYR A 34 1.44 -1.36 0.45
N ASP A 35 2.47 -0.52 0.56
CA ASP A 35 2.61 0.53 1.57
C ASP A 35 2.89 1.86 0.86
N TYR A 36 2.15 2.91 1.21
CA TYR A 36 2.34 4.26 0.69
C TYR A 36 2.42 5.26 1.84
N ARG A 37 3.55 5.97 1.94
CA ARG A 37 3.75 7.02 2.93
C ARG A 37 3.28 8.35 2.34
N HIS A 38 2.20 8.92 2.86
CA HIS A 38 1.73 10.24 2.43
C HIS A 38 2.63 11.37 2.95
N THR A 39 2.49 12.56 2.36
CA THR A 39 3.30 13.75 2.66
C THR A 39 3.14 14.25 4.09
N ASP A 40 1.99 14.02 4.71
CA ASP A 40 1.74 14.32 6.12
C ASP A 40 2.25 13.26 7.10
N GLY A 41 2.87 12.20 6.57
CA GLY A 41 3.40 11.09 7.36
C GLY A 41 2.41 9.98 7.68
N GLU A 42 1.14 10.06 7.24
CA GLU A 42 0.19 8.94 7.34
C GLU A 42 0.61 7.79 6.43
N LEU A 43 0.42 6.56 6.88
CA LEU A 43 0.73 5.35 6.13
C LEU A 43 -0.56 4.69 5.64
N PHE A 44 -0.67 4.52 4.32
CA PHE A 44 -1.69 3.68 3.72
C PHE A 44 -1.09 2.31 3.41
N SER A 45 -1.69 1.23 3.92
CA SER A 45 -1.27 -0.14 3.61
C SER A 45 -2.45 -0.99 3.14
N CYS A 46 -2.22 -1.86 2.15
CA CYS A 46 -3.23 -2.80 1.68
C CYS A 46 -2.62 -4.06 1.05
N VAL A 47 -3.44 -5.11 0.90
CA VAL A 47 -3.08 -6.33 0.17
C VAL A 47 -4.10 -6.59 -0.92
N LYS A 48 -3.65 -6.74 -2.17
CA LYS A 48 -4.50 -7.03 -3.34
C LYS A 48 -3.84 -8.05 -4.29
N PRO A 49 -4.61 -8.70 -5.18
CA PRO A 49 -4.07 -9.56 -6.23
C PRO A 49 -3.07 -8.86 -7.16
N THR A 50 -3.23 -7.56 -7.40
CA THR A 50 -2.39 -6.80 -8.34
C THR A 50 -1.97 -5.45 -7.77
N LEU A 51 -0.86 -4.91 -8.29
CA LEU A 51 -0.36 -3.58 -7.92
C LEU A 51 -1.34 -2.47 -8.35
N ASP A 52 -2.01 -2.64 -9.49
CA ASP A 52 -2.97 -1.66 -10.00
C ASP A 52 -4.20 -1.54 -9.09
N GLU A 53 -4.68 -2.66 -8.53
CA GLU A 53 -5.74 -2.61 -7.52
C GLU A 53 -5.28 -1.90 -6.23
N CYS A 54 -4.02 -2.09 -5.81
CA CYS A 54 -3.46 -1.34 -4.68
C CYS A 54 -3.41 0.17 -4.97
N ARG A 55 -2.95 0.57 -6.16
CA ARG A 55 -2.91 1.98 -6.58
C ARG A 55 -4.30 2.60 -6.66
N ALA A 56 -5.27 1.89 -7.23
CA ALA A 56 -6.65 2.34 -7.26
C ALA A 56 -7.25 2.51 -5.84
N ALA A 57 -6.85 1.66 -4.88
CA ALA A 57 -7.24 1.81 -3.49
C ALA A 57 -6.57 3.01 -2.81
N ARG A 58 -5.28 3.25 -3.10
CA ARG A 58 -4.55 4.46 -2.64
C ARG A 58 -5.23 5.73 -3.17
N ASP A 59 -5.56 5.79 -4.45
CA ASP A 59 -6.13 7.00 -5.05
C ASP A 59 -7.50 7.31 -4.45
N LYS A 60 -8.33 6.29 -4.20
CA LYS A 60 -9.59 6.44 -3.46
C LYS A 60 -9.37 6.97 -2.04
N TRP A 61 -8.33 6.48 -1.36
CA TRP A 61 -7.96 6.95 -0.03
C TRP A 61 -7.51 8.42 -0.05
N LEU A 62 -6.68 8.81 -1.02
CA LEU A 62 -6.25 10.20 -1.23
C LEU A 62 -7.44 11.13 -1.48
N THR A 63 -8.34 10.79 -2.41
CA THR A 63 -9.56 11.59 -2.67
C THR A 63 -10.45 11.71 -1.43
N ALA A 64 -10.57 10.66 -0.63
CA ALA A 64 -11.33 10.71 0.62
C ALA A 64 -10.66 11.60 1.67
N LYS A 65 -9.32 11.69 1.65
CA LYS A 65 -8.53 12.52 2.55
C LYS A 65 -8.62 14.00 2.19
N GLU A 66 -8.45 14.35 0.91
CA GLU A 66 -8.61 15.72 0.42
C GLU A 66 -9.98 16.31 0.82
N ARG A 67 -11.05 15.52 0.68
CA ARG A 67 -12.41 15.92 1.10
C ARG A 67 -12.58 16.11 2.61
N LYS A 68 -11.75 15.45 3.43
CA LYS A 68 -11.76 15.64 4.89
C LYS A 68 -11.01 16.91 5.27
N GLU A 69 -9.90 17.19 4.59
CA GLU A 69 -9.10 18.40 4.82
C GLU A 69 -9.85 19.67 4.39
N GLU A 70 -10.58 19.65 3.27
CA GLU A 70 -11.42 20.77 2.82
C GLU A 70 -12.53 21.15 3.82
N LYS A 71 -12.99 20.19 4.62
CA LYS A 71 -14.06 20.39 5.62
C LYS A 71 -13.56 20.83 6.98
N ARG A 72 -12.24 20.95 7.17
CA ARG A 72 -11.61 21.23 8.45
C ARG A 72 -11.14 22.68 8.53
#